data_AF-A0A6J7DEN5-F1
#
_entry.id   AF-A0A6J7DEN5-F1
#
_cell.length_a   1.000
_cell.length_b   1.000
_cell.length_c   1.000
_cell.angle_alpha   90.00
_cell.angle_beta   90.00
_cell.angle_gamma   90.00
#
_symmetry.space_group_name_H-M   'P 1'
#
loop_
_entity.id
_entity.type
_entity.pdbx_description
1 polymer ?
#
loop_
_entity_poly.entity_id
_entity_poly.type
_entity_poly.pdbx_seq_one_letter_code
_entity_poly.pdbx_strand_id
1 'polypeptide(L)'
;MHRDPIHHRSVFTLIGTNDTLLESVVQFGARVVSRLDLTHHVGVHPRFGVLDVVPFVPLANATLDDACVLRDKAAHRFAEELALPCFLYGPLDEGRHRTLPEVRRNAFETLSPDLGPSTPHPRAGASAVGARLVLLAWNLWLSKVSLNQAQEIARQIRSEDLRALGLQIDNDVQVSCNLLDPSHTTPADVHDRVLALLPEGGKILRAELVGLAPQSCLDEVDPARWSELNLKIATTIEAAARSIGFEIS
;
A
#
# COMPACT_ATOMS: atom_id res chain seq x y z
N MET A 1 10.03 -7.12 4.83
CA MET A 1 10.29 -6.22 3.69
C MET A 1 9.97 -6.98 2.41
N HIS A 2 9.13 -6.39 1.56
CA HIS A 2 8.84 -6.87 0.22
C HIS A 2 9.57 -5.97 -0.78
N ARG A 3 10.31 -6.55 -1.72
CA ARG A 3 11.03 -5.82 -2.77
C ARG A 3 10.39 -6.17 -4.10
N ASP A 4 10.08 -5.15 -4.88
CA ASP A 4 9.50 -5.29 -6.20
C ASP A 4 10.40 -4.56 -7.22
N PRO A 5 11.35 -5.28 -7.85
CA PRO A 5 12.29 -4.68 -8.80
C PRO A 5 11.58 -4.08 -10.02
N ILE A 6 10.44 -4.64 -10.40
CA ILE A 6 9.70 -4.28 -11.61
C ILE A 6 8.95 -2.96 -11.38
N HIS A 7 8.24 -2.85 -10.25
CA HIS A 7 7.64 -1.59 -9.82
C HIS A 7 8.68 -0.58 -9.29
N HIS A 8 9.94 -0.98 -9.20
CA HIS A 8 11.07 -0.26 -8.62
C HIS A 8 10.76 0.30 -7.22
N ARG A 9 10.01 -0.45 -6.41
CA ARG A 9 9.62 -0.03 -5.06
C ARG A 9 9.89 -1.12 -4.03
N SER A 10 9.98 -0.71 -2.78
CA SER A 10 10.03 -1.63 -1.65
C SER A 10 8.96 -1.25 -0.65
N VAL A 11 8.31 -2.25 -0.06
CA VAL A 11 7.36 -2.08 1.04
C VAL A 11 8.01 -2.61 2.31
N PHE A 12 8.12 -1.73 3.29
CA PHE A 12 8.58 -2.05 4.63
C PHE A 12 7.37 -2.12 5.55
N THR A 13 7.29 -3.19 6.33
CA THR A 13 6.29 -3.35 7.39
C THR A 13 7.05 -3.32 8.69
N LEU A 14 6.72 -2.34 9.53
CA LEU A 14 7.23 -2.20 10.88
C LEU A 14 6.05 -2.42 11.82
N ILE A 15 6.30 -3.08 12.94
CA ILE A 15 5.31 -3.31 13.99
C ILE A 15 5.95 -2.97 15.33
N GLY A 16 5.16 -2.38 16.23
CA GLY A 16 5.64 -1.92 17.52
C GLY A 16 4.58 -1.10 18.24
N THR A 17 4.91 -0.68 19.45
CA THR A 17 4.08 0.20 20.27
C THR A 17 4.54 1.66 20.16
N ASN A 18 3.57 2.56 20.29
CA ASN A 18 3.63 4.02 20.15
C ASN A 18 5.02 4.64 19.91
N ASP A 19 5.76 4.97 20.95
CA ASP A 19 6.96 5.82 20.82
C ASP A 19 8.13 5.08 20.13
N THR A 20 8.29 3.78 20.38
CA THR A 20 9.35 2.98 19.75
C THR A 20 9.08 2.82 18.25
N LEU A 21 7.82 2.61 17.86
CA LEU A 21 7.43 2.54 16.45
C LEU A 21 7.62 3.90 15.78
N LEU A 22 7.19 4.99 16.42
CA LEU A 22 7.36 6.35 15.92
C LEU A 22 8.84 6.66 15.65
N GLU A 23 9.72 6.41 16.62
CA GLU A 23 11.15 6.65 16.46
C GLU A 23 11.74 5.82 15.30
N SER A 24 11.36 4.55 15.21
CA SER A 24 11.81 3.66 14.13
C SER A 24 11.37 4.16 12.75
N VAL A 25 10.13 4.64 12.63
CA VAL A 25 9.59 5.20 11.38
C VAL A 25 10.30 6.50 11.02
N VAL A 26 10.56 7.39 11.99
CA VAL A 26 11.24 8.66 11.73
C VAL A 26 12.69 8.43 11.29
N GLN A 27 13.42 7.57 12.01
CA GLN A 27 14.79 7.21 11.65
C GLN A 27 14.86 6.54 10.28
N PHE A 28 13.90 5.65 9.97
CA PHE A 28 13.79 5.04 8.65
C PHE A 28 13.60 6.12 7.57
N GLY A 29 12.65 7.04 7.76
CA GLY A 29 12.40 8.14 6.83
C GLY A 29 13.64 9.03 6.62
N ALA A 30 14.35 9.39 7.68
CA ALA A 30 15.59 10.15 7.61
C ALA A 30 16.67 9.44 6.77
N ARG A 31 16.81 8.12 6.92
CA ARG A 31 17.75 7.32 6.12
C ARG A 31 17.34 7.22 4.66
N VAL A 32 16.05 7.12 4.36
CA VAL A 32 15.53 7.07 3.00
C VAL A 32 15.75 8.42 2.29
N VAL A 33 15.32 9.51 2.91
CA VAL A 33 15.42 10.88 2.36
C VAL A 33 16.88 11.30 2.13
N SER A 34 17.80 10.90 3.01
CA SER A 34 19.22 11.25 2.86
C SER A 34 19.97 10.41 1.81
N ARG A 35 19.48 9.23 1.45
CA ARG A 35 20.21 8.28 0.58
C ARG A 35 19.63 8.15 -0.82
N LEU A 36 18.34 8.36 -0.98
CA LEU A 36 17.65 8.16 -2.25
C LEU A 36 17.43 9.48 -2.98
N ASP A 37 17.32 9.38 -4.31
CA ASP A 37 17.10 10.52 -5.18
C ASP A 37 16.01 10.19 -6.20
N LEU A 38 14.86 10.86 -6.06
CA LEU A 38 13.69 10.66 -6.90
C LEU A 38 13.96 11.05 -8.36
N THR A 39 14.88 11.98 -8.61
CA THR A 39 15.16 12.51 -9.96
C THR A 39 15.73 11.46 -10.91
N HIS A 40 16.33 10.40 -10.35
CA HIS A 40 16.89 9.27 -11.10
C HIS A 40 15.99 8.02 -11.06
N HIS A 41 14.84 8.08 -10.38
CA HIS A 41 13.99 6.91 -10.17
C HIS A 41 13.05 6.63 -11.35
N VAL A 42 13.18 5.44 -11.94
CA VAL A 42 12.31 4.94 -13.03
C VAL A 42 11.56 3.69 -12.57
N GLY A 43 10.24 3.73 -12.53
CA GLY A 43 9.40 2.59 -12.18
C GLY A 43 7.98 2.74 -12.70
N VAL A 44 7.29 1.62 -12.92
CA VAL A 44 5.92 1.60 -13.50
C VAL A 44 4.84 2.07 -12.53
N HIS A 45 5.11 2.04 -11.22
CA HIS A 45 4.14 2.45 -10.21
C HIS A 45 4.11 3.98 -10.06
N PRO A 46 2.94 4.63 -9.96
CA PRO A 46 2.84 6.05 -9.63
C PRO A 46 3.53 6.38 -8.29
N ARG A 47 4.33 7.44 -8.26
CA ARG A 47 5.08 7.90 -7.09
C ARG A 47 5.34 9.39 -7.19
N PHE A 48 5.47 10.05 -6.05
CA PHE A 48 5.78 11.47 -5.93
C PHE A 48 6.75 11.75 -4.76
N GLY A 49 7.27 10.70 -4.11
CA GLY A 49 8.38 10.77 -3.16
C GLY A 49 9.25 9.52 -3.10
N VAL A 50 10.48 9.68 -2.57
CA VAL A 50 11.36 8.53 -2.21
C VAL A 50 10.83 7.78 -0.98
N LEU A 51 10.18 8.51 -0.07
CA LEU A 51 9.31 7.99 0.97
C LEU A 51 7.87 8.35 0.56
N ASP A 52 7.28 7.54 -0.32
CA ASP A 52 6.05 7.91 -1.03
C ASP A 52 4.80 7.88 -0.13
N VAL A 53 4.59 6.78 0.60
CA VAL A 53 3.42 6.58 1.45
C VAL A 53 3.83 5.95 2.78
N VAL A 54 3.42 6.57 3.90
CA VAL A 54 3.65 6.10 5.27
C VAL A 54 2.30 5.93 5.99
N PRO A 55 1.65 4.76 5.89
CA PRO A 55 0.42 4.48 6.62
C PRO A 55 0.71 3.98 8.04
N PHE A 56 -0.04 4.50 9.01
CA PHE A 56 -0.22 3.92 10.33
C PHE A 56 -1.53 3.12 10.33
N VAL A 57 -1.45 1.88 10.82
CA VAL A 57 -2.55 0.92 10.79
C VAL A 57 -2.74 0.38 12.20
N PRO A 58 -3.91 0.57 12.81
CA PRO A 58 -4.18 -0.02 14.12
C PRO A 58 -4.35 -1.53 13.99
N LEU A 59 -3.85 -2.26 14.99
CA LEU A 59 -3.97 -3.71 15.12
C LEU A 59 -4.50 -4.06 16.50
N ALA A 60 -5.22 -5.18 16.60
CA ALA A 60 -5.88 -5.66 17.82
C ALA A 60 -6.67 -4.55 18.55
N ASN A 61 -6.28 -4.20 19.77
CA ASN A 61 -7.02 -3.25 20.61
C ASN A 61 -6.73 -1.78 20.30
N ALA A 62 -5.79 -1.49 19.38
CA ALA A 62 -5.54 -0.12 18.94
C ALA A 62 -6.70 0.40 18.09
N THR A 63 -6.98 1.69 18.20
CA THR A 63 -8.04 2.38 17.47
C THR A 63 -7.50 3.15 16.28
N LEU A 64 -8.39 3.54 15.37
CA LEU A 64 -8.00 4.43 14.27
C LEU A 64 -7.49 5.79 14.76
N ASP A 65 -7.98 6.26 15.91
CA ASP A 65 -7.50 7.49 16.55
C ASP A 65 -6.05 7.34 17.05
N ASP A 66 -5.68 6.18 17.61
CA ASP A 66 -4.28 5.89 17.98
C ASP A 66 -3.35 5.95 16.75
N ALA A 67 -3.81 5.43 15.61
CA ALA A 67 -3.08 5.51 14.36
C ALA A 67 -2.96 6.97 13.84
N CYS A 68 -4.02 7.77 13.97
CA CYS A 68 -3.99 9.21 13.66
C CYS A 68 -2.96 9.96 14.53
N VAL A 69 -2.91 9.67 15.84
CA VAL A 69 -1.93 10.29 16.75
C VAL A 69 -0.48 10.01 16.29
N LEU A 70 -0.17 8.76 15.92
CA LEU A 70 1.17 8.41 15.42
C LEU A 70 1.46 9.01 14.06
N ARG A 71 0.48 9.02 13.15
CA ARG A 71 0.57 9.68 11.84
C ARG A 71 0.95 11.15 12.00
N ASP A 72 0.24 11.87 12.85
CA ASP A 72 0.43 13.31 13.00
C ASP A 72 1.78 13.63 13.63
N LYS A 73 2.21 12.86 14.64
CA LYS A 73 3.56 12.97 15.22
C LYS A 73 4.65 12.70 14.18
N ALA A 74 4.51 11.65 13.37
CA ALA A 74 5.50 11.31 12.36
C ALA A 74 5.58 12.36 11.25
N ALA A 75 4.43 12.86 10.78
CA ALA A 75 4.37 13.89 9.75
C ALA A 75 4.99 15.22 10.22
N HIS A 76 4.76 15.63 11.48
CA HIS A 76 5.44 16.79 12.07
C HIS A 76 6.95 16.62 12.05
N ARG A 77 7.46 15.46 12.51
CA ARG A 77 8.89 15.19 12.52
C ARG A 77 9.49 15.13 11.12
N PHE A 78 8.79 14.56 10.13
CA PHE A 78 9.25 14.59 8.74
C PHE A 78 9.29 16.01 8.17
N ALA A 79 8.29 16.83 8.46
CA ALA A 79 8.27 18.23 8.03
C ALA A 79 9.40 19.05 8.66
N GLU A 80 9.60 18.93 9.98
CA GLU A 80 10.59 19.73 10.74
C GLU A 80 12.03 19.24 10.54
N GLU A 81 12.27 17.94 10.66
CA GLU A 81 13.63 17.39 10.67
C GLU A 81 14.18 17.15 9.24
N LEU A 82 13.30 16.88 8.27
CA LEU A 82 13.69 16.49 6.91
C LEU A 82 13.31 17.50 5.84
N ALA A 83 12.63 18.61 6.22
CA ALA A 83 12.03 19.56 5.30
C ALA A 83 11.19 18.88 4.20
N LEU A 84 10.53 17.77 4.56
CA LEU A 84 9.75 16.96 3.63
C LEU A 84 8.28 17.41 3.65
N PRO A 85 7.72 17.88 2.53
CA PRO A 85 6.30 18.19 2.43
C PRO A 85 5.47 16.93 2.69
N CYS A 86 4.53 17.03 3.63
CA CYS A 86 3.70 15.92 4.07
C CYS A 86 2.23 16.21 3.78
N PHE A 87 1.59 15.27 3.08
CA PHE A 87 0.16 15.28 2.80
C PHE A 87 -0.52 14.22 3.67
N LEU A 88 -1.40 14.66 4.56
CA LEU A 88 -2.17 13.76 5.41
C LEU A 88 -3.31 13.11 4.61
N TYR A 89 -3.55 11.83 4.87
CA TYR A 89 -4.71 11.10 4.32
C TYR A 89 -5.31 10.12 5.33
N GLY A 90 -6.51 9.64 5.01
CA GLY A 90 -7.38 8.94 5.95
C GLY A 90 -8.29 9.93 6.68
N PRO A 91 -8.75 9.60 7.91
CA PRO A 91 -9.52 10.51 8.76
C PRO A 91 -8.70 11.73 9.13
N LEU A 92 -9.26 12.92 9.00
CA LEU A 92 -8.65 14.21 9.34
C LEU A 92 -9.55 14.94 10.35
N ASP A 93 -9.08 16.09 10.81
CA ASP A 93 -9.84 16.95 11.73
C ASP A 93 -11.24 17.27 11.20
N GLU A 94 -12.17 17.49 12.13
CA GLU A 94 -13.56 17.88 11.86
C GLU A 94 -14.34 16.83 11.04
N GLY A 95 -13.95 15.55 11.15
CA GLY A 95 -14.61 14.45 10.45
C GLY A 95 -14.36 14.43 8.94
N ARG A 96 -13.42 15.24 8.46
CA ARG A 96 -13.00 15.19 7.06
C ARG A 96 -12.30 13.87 6.79
N HIS A 97 -12.39 13.39 5.54
CA HIS A 97 -11.66 12.22 5.10
C HIS A 97 -11.04 12.50 3.73
N ARG A 98 -9.76 12.16 3.57
CA ARG A 98 -9.04 12.34 2.30
C ARG A 98 -8.46 11.01 1.84
N THR A 99 -8.68 10.64 0.59
CA THR A 99 -8.16 9.38 0.06
C THR A 99 -6.73 9.54 -0.48
N LEU A 100 -5.92 8.48 -0.46
CA LEU A 100 -4.59 8.50 -1.08
C LEU A 100 -4.64 8.83 -2.59
N PRO A 101 -5.61 8.32 -3.39
CA PRO A 101 -5.77 8.76 -4.77
C PRO A 101 -6.06 10.25 -4.93
N GLU A 102 -6.83 10.88 -4.03
CA GLU A 102 -7.02 12.34 -4.05
C GLU A 102 -5.72 13.07 -3.78
N VAL A 103 -4.94 12.66 -2.77
CA VAL A 103 -3.62 13.24 -2.49
C VAL A 103 -2.74 13.17 -3.72
N ARG A 104 -2.58 11.97 -4.30
CA ARG A 104 -1.70 11.76 -5.47
C ARG A 104 -2.13 12.54 -6.70
N ARG A 105 -3.43 12.81 -6.87
CA ARG A 105 -3.96 13.57 -8.01
C ARG A 105 -3.74 15.07 -7.84
N ASN A 106 -3.89 15.58 -6.61
CA ASN A 106 -4.05 17.01 -6.37
C ASN A 106 -2.82 17.67 -5.72
N ALA A 107 -1.87 16.89 -5.21
CA ALA A 107 -0.67 17.39 -4.51
C ALA A 107 0.08 18.43 -5.36
N PHE A 108 0.38 19.59 -4.76
CA PHE A 108 1.06 20.74 -5.39
C PHE A 108 0.33 21.43 -6.54
N GLU A 109 -0.83 20.91 -6.97
CA GLU A 109 -1.68 21.56 -7.97
C GLU A 109 -2.83 22.31 -7.29
N THR A 110 -3.71 21.58 -6.62
CA THR A 110 -4.90 22.12 -5.94
C THR A 110 -4.91 21.79 -4.45
N LEU A 111 -4.02 20.90 -4.01
CA LEU A 111 -3.82 20.52 -2.62
C LEU A 111 -2.43 20.99 -2.16
N SER A 112 -2.41 21.84 -1.13
CA SER A 112 -1.16 22.19 -0.44
C SER A 112 -0.79 21.11 0.57
N PRO A 113 0.51 20.91 0.86
CA PRO A 113 0.94 20.07 1.97
C PRO A 113 0.29 20.52 3.28
N ASP A 114 -0.13 19.57 4.12
CA ASP A 114 -0.67 19.90 5.44
C ASP A 114 0.46 20.30 6.40
N LEU A 115 1.66 19.76 6.20
CA LEU A 115 2.86 20.06 6.99
C LEU A 115 4.10 20.18 6.07
N GLY A 116 5.05 21.03 6.48
CA GLY A 116 6.32 21.22 5.78
C GLY A 116 6.25 22.26 4.65
N PRO A 117 7.30 22.33 3.78
CA PRO A 117 7.39 23.32 2.72
C PRO A 117 6.28 23.19 1.67
N SER A 118 5.87 24.29 1.05
CA SER A 118 4.83 24.32 0.01
C SER A 118 5.27 23.79 -1.36
N THR A 119 6.56 23.48 -1.52
CA THR A 119 7.14 22.96 -2.76
C THR A 119 7.79 21.60 -2.53
N PRO A 120 7.83 20.70 -3.54
CA PRO A 120 8.48 19.39 -3.41
C PRO A 120 9.93 19.51 -2.94
N HIS A 121 10.38 18.59 -2.09
CA HIS A 121 11.79 18.47 -1.75
C HIS A 121 12.60 18.10 -3.00
N PRO A 122 13.71 18.82 -3.34
CA PRO A 122 14.37 18.70 -4.65
C PRO A 122 14.77 17.28 -5.05
N ARG A 123 15.19 16.47 -4.07
CA ARG A 123 15.63 15.08 -4.30
C ARG A 123 14.65 14.04 -3.77
N ALA A 124 13.77 14.42 -2.86
CA ALA A 124 12.95 13.46 -2.10
C ALA A 124 11.48 13.51 -2.49
N GLY A 125 11.03 14.56 -3.18
CA GLY A 125 9.62 14.78 -3.51
C GLY A 125 8.81 15.12 -2.27
N ALA A 126 7.73 14.39 -2.03
CA ALA A 126 6.84 14.57 -0.88
C ALA A 126 6.34 13.23 -0.36
N SER A 127 5.73 13.22 0.83
CA SER A 127 5.20 12.00 1.44
C SER A 127 3.70 12.11 1.68
N ALA A 128 2.94 11.08 1.33
CA ALA A 128 1.59 10.87 1.85
C ALA A 128 1.68 10.12 3.20
N VAL A 129 1.32 10.77 4.31
CA VAL A 129 1.38 10.17 5.66
C VAL A 129 -0.06 9.96 6.12
N GLY A 130 -0.45 8.72 6.40
CA GLY A 130 -1.88 8.42 6.62
C GLY A 130 -2.17 7.53 7.79
N ALA A 131 -3.44 7.47 8.14
CA ALA A 131 -4.01 6.51 9.09
C ALA A 131 -5.14 5.76 8.38
N ARG A 132 -5.14 4.43 8.48
CA ARG A 132 -6.16 3.60 7.81
C ARG A 132 -6.28 2.24 8.48
N LEU A 133 -7.39 1.55 8.22
CA LEU A 133 -7.52 0.13 8.53
C LEU A 133 -6.60 -0.72 7.66
N VAL A 134 -6.47 -2.00 8.01
CA VAL A 134 -5.68 -2.98 7.26
C VAL A 134 -6.18 -3.05 5.82
N LEU A 135 -5.24 -3.15 4.89
CA LEU A 135 -5.48 -3.23 3.45
C LEU A 135 -4.56 -4.32 2.92
N LEU A 136 -5.07 -5.15 2.03
CA LEU A 136 -4.30 -6.18 1.35
C LEU A 136 -3.91 -5.70 -0.05
N ALA A 137 -2.61 -5.57 -0.30
CA ALA A 137 -2.09 -5.33 -1.65
C ALA A 137 -1.80 -6.69 -2.31
N TRP A 138 -2.53 -6.99 -3.37
CA TRP A 138 -2.54 -8.31 -3.99
C TRP A 138 -2.73 -8.19 -5.49
N ASN A 139 -1.89 -8.85 -6.28
CA ASN A 139 -1.85 -8.64 -7.72
C ASN A 139 -2.03 -9.95 -8.49
N LEU A 140 -2.58 -9.86 -9.70
CA LEU A 140 -2.70 -10.97 -10.64
C LEU A 140 -1.89 -10.72 -11.90
N TRP A 141 -1.01 -11.65 -12.20
CA TRP A 141 -0.22 -11.67 -13.43
C TRP A 141 -1.00 -12.39 -14.52
N LEU A 142 -1.20 -11.73 -15.66
CA LEU A 142 -1.97 -12.26 -16.78
C LEU A 142 -1.08 -12.43 -18.00
N SER A 143 -1.30 -13.51 -18.74
CA SER A 143 -0.68 -13.75 -20.05
C SER A 143 -1.72 -13.83 -21.16
N LYS A 144 -1.30 -13.48 -22.37
CA LYS A 144 -2.20 -13.38 -23.55
C LYS A 144 -3.37 -12.42 -23.32
N VAL A 145 -3.11 -11.39 -22.52
CA VAL A 145 -4.03 -10.29 -22.23
C VAL A 145 -3.28 -9.00 -22.57
N SER A 146 -3.88 -8.13 -23.38
CA SER A 146 -3.31 -6.81 -23.69
C SER A 146 -3.49 -5.84 -22.53
N LEU A 147 -2.68 -4.77 -22.49
CA LEU A 147 -2.82 -3.73 -21.47
C LEU A 147 -4.23 -3.14 -21.42
N ASN A 148 -4.85 -2.88 -22.58
CA ASN A 148 -6.20 -2.33 -22.65
C ASN A 148 -7.23 -3.30 -22.04
N GLN A 149 -7.08 -4.61 -22.28
CA GLN A 149 -7.94 -5.61 -21.66
C GLN A 149 -7.71 -5.70 -20.15
N ALA A 150 -6.47 -5.64 -19.67
CA ALA A 150 -6.18 -5.64 -18.23
C ALA A 150 -6.73 -4.38 -17.53
N GLN A 151 -6.64 -3.21 -18.18
CA GLN A 151 -7.24 -1.97 -17.67
C GLN A 151 -8.76 -2.05 -17.63
N GLU A 152 -9.37 -2.68 -18.63
CA GLU A 152 -10.81 -2.89 -18.69
C GLU A 152 -11.28 -3.88 -17.59
N ILE A 153 -10.58 -4.99 -17.40
CA ILE A 153 -10.81 -5.92 -16.28
C ILE A 153 -10.70 -5.17 -14.95
N ALA A 154 -9.61 -4.42 -14.74
CA ALA A 154 -9.41 -3.64 -13.53
C ALA A 154 -10.54 -2.63 -13.29
N ARG A 155 -11.07 -1.99 -14.35
CA ARG A 155 -12.19 -1.06 -14.27
C ARG A 155 -13.49 -1.76 -13.87
N GLN A 156 -13.75 -2.97 -14.38
CA GLN A 156 -14.97 -3.73 -14.10
C GLN A 156 -14.99 -4.33 -12.69
N ILE A 157 -13.85 -4.77 -12.16
CA ILE A 157 -13.80 -5.36 -10.81
C ILE A 157 -13.79 -4.31 -9.69
N ARG A 158 -13.43 -3.05 -9.99
CA ARG A 158 -13.38 -1.97 -8.98
C ARG A 158 -14.70 -1.84 -8.25
N SER A 159 -14.62 -1.71 -6.94
CA SER A 159 -15.75 -1.45 -6.06
C SER A 159 -15.35 -0.45 -4.98
N GLU A 160 -16.21 -0.27 -3.98
CA GLU A 160 -15.90 0.48 -2.77
C GLU A 160 -14.73 -0.15 -2.02
N ASP A 161 -14.79 -1.47 -1.82
CA ASP A 161 -13.79 -2.26 -1.07
C ASP A 161 -12.60 -2.71 -1.91
N LEU A 162 -12.62 -2.49 -3.23
CA LEU A 162 -11.57 -2.94 -4.15
C LEU A 162 -11.12 -1.81 -5.08
N ARG A 163 -9.84 -1.45 -4.96
CA ARG A 163 -9.16 -0.62 -5.96
C ARG A 163 -8.33 -1.52 -6.85
N ALA A 164 -8.42 -1.34 -8.17
CA ALA A 164 -7.64 -2.11 -9.13
C ALA A 164 -6.99 -1.23 -10.20
N LEU A 165 -5.86 -1.62 -10.75
CA LEU A 165 -5.17 -0.97 -11.87
C LEU A 165 -4.64 -2.03 -12.85
N GLY A 166 -4.82 -1.79 -14.15
CA GLY A 166 -4.14 -2.57 -15.19
C GLY A 166 -2.78 -1.94 -15.51
N LEU A 167 -1.70 -2.69 -15.33
CA LEU A 167 -0.32 -2.24 -15.50
C LEU A 167 0.41 -3.11 -16.54
N GLN A 168 1.23 -2.46 -17.38
CA GLN A 168 2.15 -3.16 -18.27
C GLN A 168 3.41 -3.53 -17.50
N ILE A 169 3.78 -4.81 -17.53
CA ILE A 169 4.94 -5.35 -16.81
C ILE A 169 5.77 -6.21 -17.77
N ASP A 170 6.87 -5.66 -18.29
CA ASP A 170 7.69 -6.31 -19.33
C ASP A 170 6.80 -6.81 -20.49
N ASN A 171 6.77 -8.13 -20.73
CA ASN A 171 5.96 -8.77 -21.78
C ASN A 171 4.56 -9.21 -21.30
N ASP A 172 4.30 -9.13 -20.00
CA ASP A 172 3.03 -9.52 -19.38
C ASP A 172 2.24 -8.28 -18.93
N VAL A 173 1.03 -8.51 -18.45
CA VAL A 173 0.23 -7.46 -17.81
C VAL A 173 -0.21 -7.91 -16.43
N GLN A 174 -0.41 -6.93 -15.56
CA GLN A 174 -0.83 -7.17 -14.19
C GLN A 174 -2.13 -6.44 -13.91
N VAL A 175 -3.05 -7.11 -13.22
CA VAL A 175 -4.14 -6.44 -12.50
C VAL A 175 -3.69 -6.28 -11.05
N SER A 176 -3.26 -5.08 -10.70
CA SER A 176 -2.83 -4.75 -9.34
C SER A 176 -4.03 -4.35 -8.49
N CYS A 177 -4.22 -4.99 -7.34
CA CYS A 177 -5.38 -4.76 -6.48
C CYS A 177 -4.97 -4.33 -5.07
N ASN A 178 -5.77 -3.41 -4.50
CA ASN A 178 -5.79 -3.09 -3.09
C ASN A 178 -7.19 -3.39 -2.56
N LEU A 179 -7.30 -4.45 -1.75
CA LEU A 179 -8.52 -4.84 -1.06
C LEU A 179 -8.55 -4.04 0.25
N LEU A 180 -9.47 -3.08 0.33
CA LEU A 180 -9.60 -2.15 1.44
C LEU A 180 -10.27 -2.80 2.66
N ASP A 181 -11.13 -3.80 2.40
CA ASP A 181 -11.70 -4.67 3.42
C ASP A 181 -11.57 -6.13 2.97
N PRO A 182 -10.45 -6.80 3.33
CA PRO A 182 -10.21 -8.19 2.97
C PRO A 182 -11.08 -9.18 3.75
N SER A 183 -11.90 -8.73 4.70
CA SER A 183 -12.88 -9.60 5.39
C SER A 183 -14.19 -9.76 4.60
N HIS A 184 -14.48 -8.80 3.71
CA HIS A 184 -15.69 -8.82 2.89
C HIS A 184 -15.41 -9.17 1.42
N THR A 185 -14.35 -8.62 0.83
CA THR A 185 -13.88 -9.00 -0.51
C THR A 185 -12.56 -9.72 -0.37
N THR A 186 -12.51 -11.01 -0.68
CA THR A 186 -11.30 -11.85 -0.51
C THR A 186 -10.47 -11.92 -1.80
N PRO A 187 -9.19 -12.33 -1.73
CA PRO A 187 -8.40 -12.66 -2.92
C PRO A 187 -9.05 -13.71 -3.83
N ALA A 188 -9.79 -14.66 -3.25
CA ALA A 188 -10.54 -15.67 -4.00
C ALA A 188 -11.65 -15.04 -4.85
N ASP A 189 -12.43 -14.11 -4.28
CA ASP A 189 -13.48 -13.39 -5.01
C ASP A 189 -12.91 -12.58 -6.17
N VAL A 190 -11.80 -11.88 -5.92
CA VAL A 190 -11.12 -11.08 -6.95
C VAL A 190 -10.55 -11.96 -8.04
N HIS A 191 -9.93 -13.08 -7.67
CA HIS A 191 -9.43 -14.07 -8.62
C HIS A 191 -10.52 -14.56 -9.56
N ASP A 192 -11.66 -14.97 -9.00
CA ASP A 192 -12.75 -15.57 -9.77
C ASP A 192 -13.43 -14.54 -10.68
N ARG A 193 -13.57 -13.30 -10.22
CA ARG A 193 -14.03 -12.17 -11.07
C ARG A 193 -13.07 -11.91 -12.22
N VAL A 194 -11.76 -11.90 -11.98
CA VAL A 194 -10.78 -11.71 -13.06
C VAL A 194 -10.80 -12.88 -14.03
N LEU A 195 -10.86 -14.11 -13.52
CA LEU A 195 -10.93 -15.32 -14.34
C LEU A 195 -12.14 -15.31 -15.28
N ALA A 196 -13.31 -14.88 -14.78
CA ALA A 196 -14.54 -14.77 -15.58
C ALA A 196 -14.49 -13.68 -16.66
N LEU A 197 -13.60 -12.70 -16.53
CA LEU A 197 -13.45 -11.57 -17.46
C LEU A 197 -12.26 -11.75 -18.43
N LEU A 198 -11.53 -12.85 -18.35
CA LEU A 198 -10.42 -13.11 -19.27
C LEU A 198 -10.92 -13.23 -20.72
N PRO A 199 -10.19 -12.68 -21.70
CA PRO A 199 -10.47 -12.94 -23.10
C PRO A 199 -10.18 -14.41 -23.45
N GLU A 200 -10.67 -14.86 -24.61
CA GLU A 200 -10.39 -16.20 -25.11
C GLU A 200 -8.88 -16.48 -25.14
N GLY A 201 -8.47 -17.58 -24.50
CA GLY A 201 -7.07 -17.98 -24.39
C GLY A 201 -6.23 -17.20 -23.37
N GLY A 202 -6.78 -16.16 -22.75
CA GLY A 202 -6.18 -15.44 -21.62
C GLY A 202 -6.01 -16.34 -20.40
N LYS A 203 -4.96 -16.11 -19.60
CA LYS A 203 -4.67 -16.91 -18.41
C LYS A 203 -4.15 -16.05 -17.26
N ILE A 204 -4.58 -16.38 -16.04
CA ILE A 204 -3.89 -15.99 -14.82
C ILE A 204 -2.65 -16.88 -14.69
N LEU A 205 -1.46 -16.28 -14.67
CA LEU A 205 -0.19 -16.97 -14.48
C LEU A 205 0.11 -17.24 -13.01
N ARG A 206 -0.11 -16.23 -12.17
CA ARG A 206 0.11 -16.29 -10.72
C ARG A 206 -0.57 -15.13 -10.01
N ALA A 207 -0.87 -15.36 -8.73
CA ALA A 207 -1.11 -14.30 -7.78
C ALA A 207 0.19 -13.85 -7.09
N GLU A 208 0.17 -12.65 -6.53
CA GLU A 208 1.29 -12.07 -5.80
C GLU A 208 0.78 -11.24 -4.63
N LEU A 209 1.12 -11.66 -3.41
CA LEU A 209 0.92 -10.86 -2.22
C LEU A 209 2.05 -9.82 -2.09
N VAL A 210 1.70 -8.55 -1.99
CA VAL A 210 2.65 -7.46 -1.75
C VAL A 210 2.67 -7.11 -0.26
N GLY A 211 3.72 -7.53 0.44
CA GLY A 211 3.86 -7.32 1.88
C GLY A 211 3.29 -8.49 2.68
N LEU A 212 2.37 -8.20 3.59
CA LEU A 212 1.76 -9.16 4.52
C LEU A 212 0.24 -9.07 4.47
N ALA A 213 -0.44 -10.18 4.73
CA ALA A 213 -1.89 -10.26 4.86
C ALA A 213 -2.30 -10.32 6.35
N PRO A 214 -3.48 -9.81 6.75
CA PRO A 214 -4.01 -10.17 8.07
C PRO A 214 -4.38 -11.67 8.10
N GLN A 215 -4.25 -12.32 9.25
CA GLN A 215 -4.64 -13.73 9.41
C GLN A 215 -6.12 -13.95 9.05
N SER A 216 -6.99 -13.01 9.42
CA SER A 216 -8.42 -13.05 9.07
C SER A 216 -8.68 -13.19 7.57
N CYS A 217 -7.82 -12.63 6.71
CA CYS A 217 -7.96 -12.80 5.26
C CYS A 217 -7.75 -14.25 4.82
N LEU A 218 -6.89 -15.01 5.50
CA LEU A 218 -6.67 -16.42 5.19
C LEU A 218 -7.82 -17.27 5.73
N ASP A 219 -8.39 -16.89 6.86
CA ASP A 219 -9.46 -17.63 7.52
C ASP A 219 -10.77 -17.61 6.68
N GLU A 220 -10.98 -16.55 5.89
CA GLU A 220 -12.09 -16.42 4.94
C GLU A 220 -11.86 -17.14 3.59
N VAL A 221 -10.67 -17.72 3.35
CA VAL A 221 -10.32 -18.36 2.08
C VAL A 221 -10.07 -19.84 2.28
N ASP A 222 -10.71 -20.68 1.45
CA ASP A 222 -10.47 -22.13 1.43
C ASP A 222 -8.95 -22.43 1.38
N PRO A 223 -8.39 -23.15 2.38
CA PRO A 223 -6.98 -23.52 2.42
C PRO A 223 -6.47 -24.22 1.16
N ALA A 224 -7.33 -24.92 0.41
CA ALA A 224 -6.98 -25.53 -0.86
C ALA A 224 -6.53 -24.50 -1.93
N ARG A 225 -7.00 -23.26 -1.81
CA ARG A 225 -6.69 -22.15 -2.76
C ARG A 225 -5.51 -21.29 -2.34
N TRP A 226 -5.00 -21.44 -1.12
CA TRP A 226 -3.92 -20.60 -0.61
C TRP A 226 -2.68 -20.58 -1.53
N SER A 227 -2.29 -21.74 -2.08
CA SER A 227 -1.16 -21.81 -3.00
C SER A 227 -1.40 -21.04 -4.31
N GLU A 228 -2.59 -21.13 -4.88
CA GLU A 228 -3.00 -20.40 -6.11
C GLU A 228 -2.99 -18.89 -5.86
N LEU A 229 -3.52 -18.47 -4.72
CA LEU A 229 -3.70 -17.07 -4.34
C LEU A 229 -2.46 -16.45 -3.70
N ASN A 230 -1.35 -17.20 -3.63
CA ASN A 230 -0.10 -16.77 -3.00
C ASN A 230 -0.26 -16.37 -1.51
N LEU A 231 -1.17 -17.05 -0.80
CA LEU A 231 -1.40 -16.87 0.62
C LEU A 231 -0.71 -17.96 1.43
N LYS A 232 -0.09 -17.59 2.54
CA LYS A 232 0.58 -18.52 3.48
C LYS A 232 0.49 -17.98 4.89
N ILE A 233 0.35 -18.87 5.88
CA ILE A 233 0.38 -18.47 7.29
C ILE A 233 1.68 -17.69 7.60
N ALA A 234 2.81 -18.11 7.06
CA ALA A 234 4.10 -17.44 7.28
C ALA A 234 4.18 -15.99 6.73
N THR A 235 3.25 -15.60 5.85
CA THR A 235 3.16 -14.25 5.28
C THR A 235 2.02 -13.44 5.89
N THR A 236 1.48 -13.84 7.05
CA THR A 236 0.53 -13.03 7.80
C THR A 236 1.21 -12.03 8.73
N ILE A 237 0.53 -10.93 9.04
CA ILE A 237 1.01 -9.90 9.98
C ILE A 237 1.31 -10.54 11.34
N GLU A 238 0.43 -11.40 11.81
CA GLU A 238 0.48 -12.11 13.09
C GLU A 238 1.64 -13.10 13.14
N ALA A 239 1.86 -13.88 12.08
CA ALA A 239 3.01 -14.78 12.01
C ALA A 239 4.34 -14.02 11.92
N ALA A 240 4.39 -12.94 11.13
CA ALA A 240 5.58 -12.09 11.03
C ALA A 240 5.92 -11.43 12.37
N ALA A 241 4.90 -10.93 13.09
CA ALA A 241 5.06 -10.37 14.43
C ALA A 241 5.62 -11.40 15.42
N ARG A 242 5.02 -12.60 15.49
CA ARG A 242 5.53 -13.69 16.33
C ARG A 242 6.97 -14.08 16.00
N SER A 243 7.35 -14.04 14.72
CA SER A 243 8.71 -14.39 14.28
C SER A 243 9.80 -13.46 14.83
N ILE A 244 9.43 -12.24 15.23
CA ILE A 244 10.34 -11.26 15.85
C ILE A 244 10.09 -11.10 17.36
N GLY A 245 9.32 -12.01 17.97
CA GLY A 245 8.99 -11.94 19.41
C GLY A 245 8.00 -10.83 19.78
N PHE A 246 7.26 -10.29 18.81
CA PHE A 246 6.21 -9.31 19.07
C PHE A 246 4.85 -10.02 19.15
N GLU A 247 4.16 -9.87 20.28
CA GLU A 247 2.79 -10.34 20.44
C GLU A 247 1.82 -9.20 20.14
N ILE A 248 0.88 -9.47 19.24
CA ILE A 248 -0.20 -8.53 18.93
C ILE A 248 -1.29 -8.75 19.98
N SER A 249 -1.48 -7.77 20.85
CA SER A 249 -2.44 -7.76 21.95
C SER A 249 -3.34 -6.55 21.89
#